data_AF-A0A3A6P300-F1
#
_entry.id   AF-A0A3A6P300-F1
#
_cell.length_a   1.000
_cell.length_b   1.000
_cell.length_c   1.000
_cell.angle_alpha   90.00
_cell.angle_beta   90.00
_cell.angle_gamma   90.00
#
_symmetry.space_group_name_H-M   'P 1'
#
loop_
_entity.id
_entity.type
_entity.pdbx_description
1 polymer ?
#
loop_
_entity_poly.entity_id
_entity_poly.type
_entity_poly.pdbx_seq_one_letter_code
_entity_poly.pdbx_strand_id
1 'polypeptide(L)'
;MSRVNRRRIFGDKVQFKSLSCAPVNELGDVYLFGVLHDTFDFKIESIQAGFPDCIARRQVGRNRWEEVRIEFEYDSRSFVTHGHDPAGVDVIVCWKHNWPTCPKEIEIIELSTLLGDAEQIDNQIKTEKKLTAWQVFCQEKRLQGLSFAEIAGLYRQKEKNSTENGGQGA
;
A
#
# COMPACT_ATOMS: atom_id res chain seq x y z
N MET A 1 -2.40 37.76 17.43
CA MET A 1 -2.13 36.30 17.52
C MET A 1 -0.63 36.09 17.41
N SER A 2 0.05 35.70 18.48
CA SER A 2 1.49 35.42 18.44
C SER A 2 1.73 34.19 17.56
N ARG A 3 2.57 34.33 16.53
CA ARG A 3 3.11 33.18 15.79
C ARG A 3 4.00 32.42 16.76
N VAL A 4 3.46 31.39 17.41
CA VAL A 4 4.28 30.40 18.08
C VAL A 4 5.17 29.79 17.01
N ASN A 5 6.47 30.04 17.10
CA ASN A 5 7.47 29.51 16.17
C ASN A 5 7.59 28.00 16.41
N ARG A 6 6.64 27.23 15.86
CA ARG A 6 6.68 25.77 15.93
C ARG A 6 7.84 25.30 15.05
N ARG A 7 8.86 24.72 15.69
CA ARG A 7 9.94 24.02 15.00
C ARG A 7 9.34 22.89 14.16
N ARG A 8 9.93 22.64 12.99
CA ARG A 8 9.54 21.49 12.16
C ARG A 8 9.96 20.20 12.85
N ILE A 9 9.08 19.21 12.81
CA ILE A 9 9.34 17.84 13.27
C ILE A 9 9.74 17.03 12.03
N PHE A 10 10.76 16.19 12.19
CA PHE A 10 11.23 15.28 11.15
C PHE A 10 11.19 13.86 11.70
N GLY A 11 10.88 12.89 10.83
CA GLY A 11 10.97 11.48 11.19
C GLY A 11 12.41 10.99 11.25
N ASP A 12 12.56 9.69 11.49
CA ASP A 12 13.85 9.01 11.52
C ASP A 12 14.61 9.20 10.21
N LYS A 13 15.93 9.15 10.26
CA LYS A 13 16.74 9.31 9.04
C LYS A 13 16.48 8.16 8.09
N VAL A 14 16.17 8.53 6.85
CA VAL A 14 16.05 7.60 5.72
C VAL A 14 16.93 8.13 4.60
N GLN A 15 17.64 7.26 3.90
CA GLN A 15 18.43 7.59 2.72
C GLN A 15 17.69 7.20 1.44
N PHE A 16 16.47 7.72 1.27
CA PHE A 16 15.63 7.35 0.15
C PHE A 16 15.48 8.49 -0.87
N LYS A 17 16.18 8.39 -2.00
CA LYS A 17 16.18 9.41 -3.08
C LYS A 17 16.36 10.84 -2.51
N SER A 18 15.38 11.73 -2.72
CA SER A 18 15.44 13.11 -2.20
C SER A 18 14.77 13.30 -0.83
N LEU A 19 14.30 12.22 -0.19
CA LEU A 19 13.74 12.25 1.14
C LEU A 19 14.80 11.79 2.17
N SER A 20 15.21 12.70 3.05
CA SER A 20 16.25 12.45 4.06
C SER A 20 15.73 12.01 5.43
N CYS A 21 14.41 12.08 5.63
CA CYS A 21 13.72 11.70 6.86
C CYS A 21 12.43 10.96 6.51
N ALA A 22 12.04 9.97 7.32
CA ALA A 22 10.78 9.27 7.19
C ALA A 22 9.60 10.24 7.20
N PRO A 23 8.50 9.93 6.49
CA PRO A 23 7.25 10.66 6.59
C PRO A 23 6.78 10.81 8.04
N VAL A 24 6.18 11.96 8.30
CA VAL A 24 5.51 12.28 9.57
C VAL A 24 4.06 12.74 9.34
N ASN A 25 3.59 12.61 8.10
CA ASN A 25 2.25 12.99 7.63
C ASN A 25 1.96 12.33 6.26
N GLU A 26 0.70 12.43 5.83
CA GLU A 26 0.17 11.89 4.58
C GLU A 26 0.90 12.39 3.32
N LEU A 27 1.32 13.67 3.29
CA LEU A 27 2.02 14.22 2.13
C LEU A 27 3.39 13.55 1.89
N GLY A 28 4.04 13.08 2.96
CA GLY A 28 5.25 12.26 2.84
C GLY A 28 4.95 10.91 2.20
N ASP A 29 3.80 10.31 2.52
CA ASP A 29 3.37 9.03 1.96
C ASP A 29 2.98 9.17 0.47
N VAL A 30 2.27 10.25 0.11
CA VAL A 30 1.98 10.61 -1.28
C VAL A 30 3.28 10.71 -2.09
N TYR A 31 4.29 11.43 -1.57
CA TYR A 31 5.58 11.55 -2.24
C TYR A 31 6.26 10.19 -2.41
N LEU A 32 6.35 9.39 -1.33
CA LEU A 32 6.99 8.08 -1.38
C LEU A 32 6.30 7.15 -2.37
N PHE A 33 4.97 7.08 -2.34
CA PHE A 33 4.22 6.29 -3.30
C PHE A 33 4.41 6.80 -4.73
N GLY A 34 4.42 8.11 -4.95
CA GLY A 34 4.72 8.72 -6.24
C GLY A 34 6.12 8.35 -6.78
N VAL A 35 7.04 7.96 -5.90
CA VAL A 35 8.36 7.44 -6.29
C VAL A 35 8.38 5.92 -6.46
N LEU A 36 7.49 5.21 -5.77
CA LEU A 36 7.47 3.75 -5.63
C LEU A 36 6.35 3.04 -6.41
N HIS A 37 5.42 3.77 -7.03
CA HIS A 37 4.20 3.19 -7.62
C HIS A 37 4.48 2.05 -8.61
N ASP A 38 5.59 2.13 -9.37
CA ASP A 38 6.00 1.11 -10.33
C ASP A 38 6.41 -0.22 -9.67
N THR A 39 6.88 -0.18 -8.42
CA THR A 39 7.21 -1.37 -7.63
C THR A 39 5.96 -2.20 -7.33
N PHE A 40 4.82 -1.54 -7.19
CA PHE A 40 3.52 -2.15 -6.92
C PHE A 40 2.67 -2.34 -8.20
N ASP A 41 3.28 -2.13 -9.37
CA ASP A 41 2.63 -2.20 -10.70
C ASP A 41 1.43 -1.24 -10.89
N PHE A 42 1.48 -0.08 -10.25
CA PHE A 42 0.54 1.01 -10.51
C PHE A 42 1.10 1.96 -11.57
N LYS A 43 0.19 2.52 -12.36
CA LYS A 43 0.42 3.74 -13.15
C LYS A 43 -0.50 4.81 -12.60
N ILE A 44 0.07 5.89 -12.08
CA ILE A 44 -0.69 7.02 -11.52
C ILE A 44 -1.29 7.82 -12.67
N GLU A 45 -2.60 8.06 -12.62
CA GLU A 45 -3.33 8.86 -13.61
C GLU A 45 -3.68 10.26 -13.06
N SER A 46 -4.07 10.35 -11.79
CA SER A 46 -4.31 11.63 -11.11
C SER A 46 -4.08 11.56 -9.60
N ILE A 47 -3.73 12.70 -9.01
CA ILE A 47 -3.69 12.93 -7.56
C ILE A 47 -4.49 14.19 -7.27
N GLN A 48 -5.30 14.16 -6.22
CA GLN A 48 -6.18 15.24 -5.80
C GLN A 48 -6.23 15.35 -4.28
N ALA A 49 -6.87 16.42 -3.78
CA ALA A 49 -7.04 16.66 -2.35
C ALA A 49 -8.40 16.15 -1.80
N GLY A 50 -9.25 15.61 -2.68
CA GLY A 50 -10.56 15.10 -2.33
C GLY A 50 -10.59 13.59 -2.47
N PHE A 51 -11.36 12.94 -1.61
CA PHE A 51 -11.51 11.48 -1.60
C PHE A 51 -12.05 10.93 -2.94
N PRO A 52 -11.45 9.86 -3.50
CA PRO A 52 -10.17 9.26 -3.10
C PRO A 52 -8.98 10.10 -3.58
N ASP A 53 -7.90 10.16 -2.81
CA ASP A 53 -6.74 11.01 -3.10
C ASP A 53 -6.05 10.74 -4.43
N CYS A 54 -6.11 9.52 -4.94
CA CYS A 54 -5.40 9.12 -6.16
C CYS A 54 -6.19 8.13 -7.01
N ILE A 55 -6.18 8.39 -8.32
CA ILE A 55 -6.61 7.43 -9.33
C ILE A 55 -5.38 6.88 -10.01
N ALA A 56 -5.24 5.56 -9.95
CA ALA A 56 -4.22 4.82 -10.65
C ALA A 56 -4.87 3.76 -11.55
N ARG A 57 -4.05 3.08 -12.35
CA ARG A 57 -4.44 1.84 -13.01
C ARG A 57 -3.41 0.75 -12.78
N ARG A 58 -3.86 -0.49 -12.81
CA ARG A 58 -3.00 -1.67 -12.70
C ARG A 58 -3.36 -2.70 -13.77
N GLN A 59 -2.38 -3.48 -14.21
CA GLN A 59 -2.59 -4.46 -15.28
C GLN A 59 -3.35 -5.70 -14.75
N VAL A 60 -4.33 -6.22 -15.51
CA VAL A 60 -5.17 -7.39 -15.16
C VAL A 60 -5.17 -8.48 -16.25
N GLY A 61 -4.11 -8.47 -17.07
CA GLY A 61 -3.92 -9.40 -18.16
C GLY A 61 -3.32 -8.73 -19.39
N ARG A 62 -3.22 -9.49 -20.48
CA ARG A 62 -2.65 -8.98 -21.73
C ARG A 62 -3.50 -7.83 -22.26
N ASN A 63 -2.91 -6.64 -22.36
CA ASN A 63 -3.56 -5.42 -22.83
C ASN A 63 -4.84 -5.02 -22.07
N ARG A 64 -5.00 -5.45 -20.80
CA ARG A 64 -6.12 -5.05 -19.94
C ARG A 64 -5.61 -4.35 -18.69
N TRP A 65 -6.27 -3.26 -18.35
CA TRP A 65 -5.99 -2.43 -17.19
C TRP A 65 -7.30 -2.19 -16.45
N GLU A 66 -7.22 -2.09 -15.13
CA GLU A 66 -8.34 -1.67 -14.30
C GLU A 66 -7.98 -0.38 -13.56
N GLU A 67 -8.98 0.48 -13.35
CA GLU A 67 -8.88 1.64 -12.47
C GLU A 67 -8.74 1.16 -11.02
N VAL A 68 -7.97 1.91 -10.23
CA VAL A 68 -7.74 1.68 -8.81
C VAL A 68 -7.82 3.01 -8.08
N ARG A 69 -8.73 3.09 -7.11
CA ARG A 69 -8.91 4.24 -6.22
C ARG A 69 -8.06 4.05 -4.98
N ILE A 70 -7.15 4.98 -4.75
CA ILE A 70 -6.16 4.92 -3.68
C ILE A 70 -6.40 6.08 -2.72
N GLU A 71 -6.47 5.75 -1.43
CA GLU A 71 -6.43 6.75 -0.36
C GLU A 71 -5.07 6.73 0.35
N PHE A 72 -4.53 7.91 0.67
CA PHE A 72 -3.32 8.02 1.45
C PHE A 72 -3.64 8.37 2.90
N GLU A 73 -3.11 7.59 3.83
CA GLU A 73 -3.33 7.82 5.25
C GLU A 73 -2.02 7.59 6.00
N TYR A 74 -1.59 8.53 6.86
CA TYR A 74 -0.36 8.29 7.63
C TYR A 74 -0.48 7.05 8.53
N ASP A 75 -1.60 6.98 9.25
CA ASP A 75 -2.05 5.82 10.00
C ASP A 75 -3.28 5.25 9.29
N SER A 76 -3.30 3.97 8.89
CA SER A 76 -4.44 3.41 8.13
C SER A 76 -5.82 3.58 8.80
N ARG A 77 -5.88 3.73 10.13
CA ARG A 77 -7.11 3.96 10.89
C ARG A 77 -7.68 5.38 10.72
N SER A 78 -6.86 6.32 10.24
CA SER A 78 -7.32 7.67 9.91
C SER A 78 -8.43 7.66 8.87
N PHE A 79 -8.43 6.69 7.94
CA PHE A 79 -9.53 6.45 6.99
C PHE A 79 -10.92 6.44 7.66
N VAL A 80 -11.03 5.69 8.76
CA VAL A 80 -12.27 5.59 9.54
C VAL A 80 -12.57 6.88 10.29
N THR A 81 -11.52 7.57 10.75
CA THR A 81 -11.62 8.82 11.52
C THR A 81 -12.10 9.98 10.64
N HIS A 82 -11.66 10.00 9.38
CA HIS A 82 -12.11 10.95 8.36
C HIS A 82 -13.53 10.64 7.82
N GLY A 83 -14.04 9.44 8.07
CA GLY A 83 -15.40 9.05 7.67
C GLY A 83 -15.53 8.71 6.19
N HIS A 84 -14.44 8.26 5.57
CA HIS A 84 -14.45 7.83 4.17
C HIS A 84 -15.28 6.55 3.98
N ASP A 85 -15.96 6.46 2.84
CA ASP A 85 -16.77 5.29 2.48
C ASP A 85 -15.85 4.16 1.98
N PRO A 86 -15.84 2.98 2.63
CA PRO A 86 -15.09 1.81 2.16
C PRO A 86 -15.41 1.39 0.72
N ALA A 87 -16.62 1.69 0.21
CA ALA A 87 -16.97 1.37 -1.18
C ALA A 87 -16.29 2.31 -2.20
N GLY A 88 -15.76 3.44 -1.73
CA GLY A 88 -15.09 4.48 -2.52
C GLY A 88 -13.60 4.24 -2.76
N VAL A 89 -13.00 3.21 -2.15
CA VAL A 89 -11.56 2.96 -2.16
C VAL A 89 -11.28 1.49 -2.48
N ASP A 90 -10.18 1.24 -3.18
CA ASP A 90 -9.70 -0.12 -3.48
C ASP A 90 -8.40 -0.42 -2.73
N VAL A 91 -7.57 0.61 -2.50
CA VAL A 91 -6.27 0.51 -1.82
C VAL A 91 -6.10 1.65 -0.81
N ILE A 92 -5.61 1.34 0.38
CA ILE A 92 -5.07 2.36 1.30
C ILE A 92 -3.55 2.21 1.33
N VAL A 93 -2.86 3.29 0.99
CA VAL A 93 -1.41 3.40 1.13
C VAL A 93 -1.13 4.17 2.41
N CYS A 94 -0.31 3.61 3.30
CA CYS A 94 -0.04 4.22 4.59
C CYS A 94 1.41 4.09 5.03
N TRP A 95 1.88 5.01 5.87
CA TRP A 95 3.13 4.82 6.59
C TRP A 95 3.03 3.66 7.59
N LYS A 96 1.95 3.64 8.39
CA LYS A 96 1.74 2.66 9.46
C LYS A 96 0.37 2.00 9.37
N HIS A 97 0.35 0.67 9.31
CA HIS A 97 -0.89 -0.08 9.39
C HIS A 97 -1.27 -0.36 10.84
N ASN A 98 -2.40 0.20 11.28
CA ASN A 98 -2.94 0.12 12.64
C ASN A 98 -4.46 -0.12 12.69
N TRP A 99 -5.05 -0.54 11.56
CA TRP A 99 -6.48 -0.84 11.43
C TRP A 99 -6.71 -2.35 11.20
N PRO A 100 -6.64 -3.19 12.25
CA PRO A 100 -6.70 -4.65 12.11
C PRO A 100 -8.06 -5.18 11.64
N THR A 101 -9.11 -4.38 11.75
CA THR A 101 -10.47 -4.71 11.30
C THR A 101 -10.79 -4.12 9.93
N CYS A 102 -9.78 -3.70 9.16
CA CYS A 102 -9.96 -3.25 7.78
C CYS A 102 -10.69 -4.34 6.97
N PRO A 103 -11.73 -3.98 6.17
CA PRO A 103 -12.33 -4.90 5.21
C PRO A 103 -11.27 -5.56 4.34
N LYS A 104 -11.44 -6.86 4.05
CA LYS A 104 -10.45 -7.64 3.28
C LYS A 104 -10.47 -7.29 1.79
N GLU A 105 -11.52 -6.61 1.37
CA GLU A 105 -11.74 -6.11 0.02
C GLU A 105 -10.90 -4.86 -0.27
N ILE A 106 -10.36 -4.21 0.77
CA ILE A 106 -9.43 -3.09 0.66
C ILE A 106 -8.01 -3.63 0.81
N GLU A 107 -7.16 -3.34 -0.18
CA GLU A 107 -5.74 -3.67 -0.11
C GLU A 107 -4.99 -2.64 0.74
N ILE A 108 -4.19 -3.09 1.71
CA ILE A 108 -3.31 -2.20 2.48
C ILE A 108 -1.87 -2.31 1.96
N ILE A 109 -1.28 -1.16 1.65
CA ILE A 109 0.15 -1.04 1.35
C ILE A 109 0.81 -0.22 2.46
N GLU A 110 1.57 -0.89 3.32
CA GLU A 110 2.32 -0.24 4.41
C GLU A 110 3.76 0.08 3.96
N LEU A 111 4.04 1.36 3.70
CA LEU A 111 5.31 1.82 3.16
C LEU A 111 6.47 1.62 4.14
N SER A 112 6.26 1.76 5.45
CA SER A 112 7.35 1.63 6.43
C SER A 112 7.99 0.25 6.44
N THR A 113 7.21 -0.81 6.17
CA THR A 113 7.72 -2.20 6.12
C THR A 113 8.66 -2.45 4.94
N LEU A 114 8.55 -1.63 3.91
CA LEU A 114 9.41 -1.68 2.72
C LEU A 114 10.68 -0.85 2.91
N LEU A 115 10.71 0.01 3.94
CA LEU A 115 11.79 0.98 4.15
C LEU A 115 12.79 0.60 5.24
N GLY A 116 12.87 -0.69 5.57
CA GLY A 116 13.59 -1.24 6.73
C GLY A 116 15.07 -0.87 6.91
N ASP A 117 15.78 -0.34 5.90
CA ASP A 117 17.00 0.46 6.07
C ASP A 117 17.35 1.20 4.77
N ALA A 118 17.19 2.53 4.79
CA ALA A 118 16.94 3.30 3.58
C ALA A 118 18.07 3.46 2.56
N GLU A 119 19.32 3.14 2.91
CA GLU A 119 20.46 3.16 1.96
C GLU A 119 20.40 2.04 0.90
N GLN A 120 19.87 0.87 1.26
CA GLN A 120 19.87 -0.29 0.34
C GLN A 120 18.67 -0.28 -0.62
N ILE A 121 17.74 0.64 -0.42
CA ILE A 121 16.39 0.61 -0.99
C ILE A 121 16.36 0.97 -2.47
N ASP A 122 17.10 1.98 -2.92
CA ASP A 122 17.07 2.34 -4.34
C ASP A 122 17.59 1.18 -5.20
N ASN A 123 18.55 0.40 -4.68
CA ASN A 123 19.04 -0.81 -5.33
C ASN A 123 18.05 -1.97 -5.18
N GLN A 124 17.66 -2.34 -3.97
CA GLN A 124 16.77 -3.49 -3.70
C GLN A 124 15.36 -3.33 -4.29
N ILE A 125 14.77 -2.13 -4.31
CA ILE A 125 13.46 -1.91 -4.92
C ILE A 125 13.52 -2.04 -6.45
N LYS A 126 14.62 -1.59 -7.07
CA LYS A 126 14.83 -1.78 -8.51
C LYS A 126 15.18 -3.22 -8.87
N THR A 127 15.92 -3.93 -8.01
CA THR A 127 16.44 -5.28 -8.33
C THR A 127 15.56 -6.43 -7.84
N GLU A 128 14.81 -6.28 -6.75
CA GLU A 128 14.19 -7.42 -6.05
C GLU A 128 12.69 -7.35 -5.79
N LYS A 129 11.99 -6.22 -6.07
CA LYS A 129 10.52 -6.05 -5.86
C LYS A 129 9.99 -6.90 -4.68
N LYS A 130 10.41 -6.59 -3.45
CA LYS A 130 10.12 -7.42 -2.27
C LYS A 130 8.66 -7.29 -1.82
N LEU A 131 7.76 -7.92 -2.55
CA LEU A 131 6.33 -8.02 -2.25
C LEU A 131 6.09 -9.04 -1.13
N THR A 132 5.08 -8.80 -0.29
CA THR A 132 4.60 -9.79 0.69
C THR A 132 4.00 -11.01 -0.02
N ALA A 133 3.89 -12.15 0.67
CA ALA A 133 3.29 -13.36 0.09
C ALA A 133 1.85 -13.15 -0.42
N TRP A 134 1.09 -12.30 0.27
CA TRP A 134 -0.24 -11.87 -0.16
C TRP A 134 -0.18 -11.02 -1.44
N GLN A 135 0.68 -10.00 -1.49
CA GLN A 135 0.83 -9.14 -2.68
C GLN A 135 1.30 -9.92 -3.91
N VAL A 136 2.26 -10.85 -3.75
CA VAL A 136 2.69 -11.75 -4.84
C VAL A 136 1.52 -12.59 -5.33
N PHE A 137 0.77 -13.21 -4.42
CA PHE A 137 -0.39 -14.03 -4.78
C PHE A 137 -1.46 -13.21 -5.52
N CYS A 138 -1.74 -12.00 -5.04
CA CYS A 138 -2.67 -11.08 -5.69
C CYS A 138 -2.20 -10.70 -7.09
N GLN A 139 -0.93 -10.36 -7.25
CA GLN A 139 -0.35 -10.02 -8.55
C GLN A 139 -0.51 -11.17 -9.55
N GLU A 140 -0.13 -12.39 -9.18
CA GLU A 140 -0.25 -13.58 -10.03
C GLU A 140 -1.69 -13.83 -10.48
N LYS A 141 -2.64 -13.81 -9.55
CA LYS A 141 -4.06 -14.09 -9.85
C LYS A 141 -4.72 -12.97 -10.61
N ARG A 142 -4.37 -11.71 -10.33
CA ARG A 142 -4.83 -10.54 -11.09
C ARG A 142 -4.37 -10.59 -12.54
N LEU A 143 -3.13 -11.01 -12.80
CA LEU A 143 -2.61 -11.17 -14.16
C LEU A 143 -3.28 -12.32 -14.93
N GLN A 144 -3.88 -13.29 -14.22
CA GLN A 144 -4.76 -14.32 -14.78
C GLN A 144 -6.18 -13.79 -15.07
N GLY A 145 -6.49 -12.56 -14.67
CA GLY A 145 -7.76 -11.89 -14.95
C GLY A 145 -8.84 -12.06 -13.88
N LEU A 146 -8.48 -12.53 -12.69
CA LEU A 146 -9.41 -12.64 -11.57
C LEU A 146 -9.61 -11.29 -10.89
N SER A 147 -10.84 -11.03 -10.44
CA SER A 147 -11.19 -9.87 -9.63
C SER A 147 -10.62 -9.99 -8.22
N PHE A 148 -10.47 -8.84 -7.54
CA PHE A 148 -9.93 -8.81 -6.18
C PHE A 148 -10.76 -9.65 -5.18
N ALA A 149 -12.10 -9.63 -5.31
CA ALA A 149 -12.99 -10.43 -4.48
C ALA A 149 -12.75 -11.95 -4.65
N GLU A 150 -12.53 -12.41 -5.89
CA GLU A 150 -12.19 -13.81 -6.18
C GLU A 150 -10.83 -14.18 -5.60
N ILE A 151 -9.82 -13.30 -5.75
CA ILE A 151 -8.48 -13.47 -5.20
C ILE A 151 -8.51 -13.61 -3.68
N ALA A 152 -9.23 -12.71 -3.00
CA ALA A 152 -9.40 -12.76 -1.55
C ALA A 152 -10.10 -14.06 -1.11
N GLY A 153 -11.06 -14.56 -1.89
CA GLY A 153 -11.69 -15.87 -1.68
C GLY A 153 -10.69 -17.02 -1.77
N LEU A 154 -9.87 -17.03 -2.82
CA LEU A 154 -8.88 -18.09 -3.06
C LEU A 154 -7.78 -18.13 -2.00
N TYR A 155 -7.28 -16.97 -1.56
CA TYR A 155 -6.24 -16.92 -0.55
C TYR A 155 -6.75 -17.43 0.81
N ARG A 156 -8.01 -17.15 1.17
CA ARG A 156 -8.63 -17.73 2.38
C ARG A 156 -8.68 -19.25 2.32
N GLN A 157 -8.98 -19.83 1.17
CA GLN A 157 -8.98 -21.29 0.99
C GLN A 157 -7.56 -21.85 1.10
N LYS A 158 -6.57 -21.16 0.49
CA LYS A 158 -5.16 -21.52 0.59
C LYS A 158 -4.66 -21.54 2.04
N GLU A 159 -4.94 -20.49 2.81
CA GLU A 159 -4.52 -20.39 4.21
C GLU A 159 -5.17 -21.48 5.07
N LYS A 160 -6.48 -21.76 4.89
CA LYS A 160 -7.17 -22.85 5.58
C LYS A 160 -6.54 -24.22 5.30
N ASN A 161 -6.29 -24.53 4.02
CA ASN A 161 -5.68 -25.79 3.61
C ASN A 161 -4.23 -25.94 4.10
N SER A 162 -3.47 -24.85 4.19
CA SER A 162 -2.11 -24.86 4.78
C SER A 162 -2.12 -25.12 6.28
N THR A 163 -3.15 -24.63 6.98
CA THR A 163 -3.30 -24.84 8.44
C THR A 163 -3.75 -26.27 8.75
N GLU A 164 -4.60 -26.86 7.91
CA GLU A 164 -5.09 -28.24 8.05
C GLU A 164 -4.00 -29.29 7.72
N ASN A 165 -3.16 -29.04 6.71
CA ASN A 165 -2.05 -29.94 6.35
C ASN A 165 -0.83 -29.83 7.27
N GLY A 166 -0.69 -28.75 8.06
CA GLY A 166 0.37 -28.59 9.06
C GLY A 166 0.11 -29.33 10.39
N GLY A 167 -1.09 -29.92 10.56
CA GLY A 167 -1.48 -30.70 11.74
C GLY A 167 -1.28 -32.22 11.59
N GLN A 168 -0.80 -32.70 10.45
CA GLN A 168 -0.44 -34.11 10.22
C GLN A 168 1.07 -34.25 10.12
N GLY A 169 1.74 -34.01 11.25
CA GLY A 169 3.18 -34.15 11.39
C GLY A 169 3.55 -34.11 12.87
N ALA A 170 3.15 -35.16 13.59
CA ALA A 170 3.73 -35.51 14.89
C ALA A 170 5.13 -36.12 14.69
#